data_AF-A0A1E8R9X1-F1
#
_entry.id   AF-A0A1E8R9X1-F1
#
_cell.length_a   1.000
_cell.length_b   1.000
_cell.length_c   1.000
_cell.angle_alpha   90.00
_cell.angle_beta   90.00
_cell.angle_gamma   90.00
#
_symmetry.space_group_name_H-M   'P 1'
#
loop_
_entity.id
_entity.type
_entity.pdbx_description
1 polymer ?
#
loop_
_entity_poly.entity_id
_entity_poly.type
_entity_poly.pdbx_seq_one_letter_code
_entity_poly.pdbx_strand_id
1 'polypeptide(L)'
;MENKDINDVLNDSLTNFSETKLDKKNPYKNIKLEEVFDEFFESLEKNDSDFSWVEKLNGIDKKKNVEDKDKIANIHYGLPSHVHGNYKDGSIYLCLFNPNVIGITDNNLIYKSESSKKESAKICSLEDYYTKPPLLEDKKDPIDDEFWRIINSYKEWKNDDKKRKINIEKLKNLIISNESTLTKELKNPGLGTYYIDNYFDKLIDKTVKSKLEYTDKIVNMELCPFRSKNASTISNDILKSEVGLFACYIIWYRIGKYKNNKNSNKPIFIFRSYSNWEKRLIYSLYELNNKKITQEAIGEYMTTIRNEFFYHFPNQSGMISSKNLRKFVSEEEFDHIRENIKKSENK
;
A
#
# COMPACT_ATOMS: atom_id res chain seq x y z
N MET A 1 27.62 -1.10 30.73
CA MET A 1 26.41 -1.43 29.97
C MET A 1 26.68 -2.76 29.31
N GLU A 2 25.98 -3.81 29.70
CA GLU A 2 26.10 -5.12 29.05
C GLU A 2 25.85 -4.96 27.56
N ASN A 3 26.70 -5.54 26.71
CA ASN A 3 26.51 -5.60 25.27
C ASN A 3 25.29 -6.48 24.99
N LYS A 4 24.11 -5.88 25.01
CA LYS A 4 22.87 -6.52 24.64
C LYS A 4 22.95 -6.92 23.16
N ASP A 5 22.57 -8.15 22.85
CA ASP A 5 22.51 -8.66 21.48
C ASP A 5 21.65 -7.70 20.63
N ILE A 6 22.11 -7.40 19.41
CA ILE A 6 21.42 -6.47 18.52
C ILE A 6 19.99 -6.89 18.22
N ASN A 7 19.74 -8.21 18.14
CA ASN A 7 18.41 -8.77 17.94
C ASN A 7 17.50 -8.49 19.14
N ASP A 8 18.05 -8.51 20.36
CA ASP A 8 17.29 -8.16 21.56
C ASP A 8 16.97 -6.66 21.59
N VAL A 9 17.91 -5.80 21.18
CA VAL A 9 17.65 -4.35 21.05
C VAL A 9 16.56 -4.07 20.00
N LEU A 10 16.58 -4.78 18.88
CA LEU A 10 15.56 -4.66 17.84
C LEU A 10 14.19 -5.19 18.30
N ASN A 11 14.17 -6.35 18.98
CA ASN A 11 12.94 -6.91 19.57
C ASN A 11 12.33 -5.95 20.60
N ASP A 12 13.14 -5.39 21.51
CA ASP A 12 12.71 -4.36 22.46
C ASP A 12 12.13 -3.14 21.76
N SER A 13 12.72 -2.72 20.64
CA SER A 13 12.25 -1.57 19.89
C SER A 13 10.87 -1.83 19.29
N LEU A 14 10.61 -3.04 18.80
CA LEU A 14 9.30 -3.46 18.31
C LEU A 14 8.27 -3.55 19.44
N THR A 15 8.58 -4.22 20.56
CA THR A 15 7.63 -4.39 21.68
C THR A 15 7.29 -3.07 22.35
N ASN A 16 8.23 -2.12 22.37
CA ASN A 16 8.02 -0.76 22.86
C ASN A 16 7.34 0.17 21.84
N PHE A 17 7.13 -0.26 20.59
CA PHE A 17 6.43 0.52 19.57
C PHE A 17 4.91 0.40 19.76
N SER A 18 4.37 1.22 20.66
CA SER A 18 2.96 1.19 21.04
C SER A 18 2.02 1.77 19.98
N GLU A 19 0.71 1.52 20.14
CA GLU A 19 -0.32 2.08 19.27
C GLU A 19 -0.27 3.61 19.22
N THR A 20 -0.02 4.28 20.34
CA THR A 20 0.16 5.74 20.39
C THR A 20 1.35 6.20 19.55
N LYS A 21 2.43 5.41 19.49
CA LYS A 21 3.60 5.73 18.64
C LYS A 21 3.29 5.49 17.16
N LEU A 22 2.57 4.42 16.82
CA LEU A 22 2.07 4.19 15.47
C LEU A 22 1.17 5.35 15.01
N ASP A 23 0.25 5.77 15.87
CA ASP A 23 -0.67 6.88 15.61
C ASP A 23 0.06 8.20 15.33
N LYS A 24 1.15 8.50 16.06
CA LYS A 24 2.00 9.67 15.79
C LYS A 24 2.75 9.58 14.46
N LYS A 25 2.96 8.37 13.94
CA LYS A 25 3.59 8.11 12.64
C LYS A 25 2.56 8.02 11.50
N ASN A 26 1.26 8.11 11.79
CA ASN A 26 0.23 8.11 10.77
C ASN A 26 0.18 9.48 10.06
N PRO A 27 0.57 9.57 8.77
CA PRO A 27 0.62 10.82 8.03
C PRO A 27 -0.76 11.47 7.93
N TYR A 28 -1.84 10.69 7.90
CA TYR A 28 -3.21 11.20 7.81
C TYR A 28 -3.74 11.81 9.11
N LYS A 29 -3.01 11.72 10.23
CA LYS A 29 -3.31 12.51 11.43
C LYS A 29 -2.77 13.95 11.32
N ASN A 30 -1.72 14.16 10.54
CA ASN A 30 -1.10 15.46 10.35
C ASN A 30 -1.62 16.14 9.07
N ILE A 31 -1.86 15.35 8.03
CA ILE A 31 -2.48 15.81 6.78
C ILE A 31 -3.97 15.99 7.03
N LYS A 32 -4.44 17.22 6.89
CA LYS A 32 -5.85 17.53 6.91
C LYS A 32 -6.47 17.18 5.56
N LEU A 33 -6.80 15.90 5.38
CA LEU A 33 -7.34 15.38 4.11
C LEU A 33 -8.56 16.16 3.60
N GLU A 34 -9.37 16.71 4.49
CA GLU A 34 -10.50 17.57 4.10
C GLU A 34 -10.05 18.83 3.35
N GLU A 35 -9.05 19.55 3.87
CA GLU A 35 -8.48 20.72 3.19
C GLU A 35 -7.83 20.32 1.86
N VAL A 36 -7.17 19.15 1.81
CA VAL A 36 -6.59 18.62 0.55
C VAL A 36 -7.67 18.33 -0.50
N PHE A 37 -8.83 17.81 -0.09
CA PHE A 37 -9.95 17.60 -1.00
C PHE A 37 -10.57 18.92 -1.48
N ASP A 38 -10.68 19.94 -0.63
CA ASP A 38 -11.15 21.26 -1.06
C ASP A 38 -10.22 21.85 -2.12
N GLU A 39 -8.90 21.81 -1.87
CA GLU A 39 -7.89 22.22 -2.85
C GLU A 39 -8.01 21.42 -4.16
N PHE A 40 -8.24 20.11 -4.07
CA PHE A 40 -8.46 19.27 -5.23
C PHE A 40 -9.67 19.72 -6.07
N PHE A 41 -10.82 19.99 -5.44
CA PHE A 41 -12.01 20.46 -6.17
C PHE A 41 -11.82 21.85 -6.78
N GLU A 42 -11.14 22.75 -6.06
CA GLU A 42 -10.78 24.06 -6.62
C GLU A 42 -9.86 23.93 -7.83
N SER A 43 -8.84 23.08 -7.76
CA SER A 43 -7.94 22.82 -8.88
C SER A 43 -8.69 22.17 -10.06
N LEU A 44 -9.65 21.28 -9.80
CA LEU A 44 -10.48 20.68 -10.84
C LEU A 44 -11.37 21.73 -11.55
N GLU A 45 -11.89 22.72 -10.84
CA GLU A 45 -12.68 23.81 -11.43
C GLU A 45 -11.85 24.79 -12.25
N LYS A 46 -10.61 25.04 -11.80
CA LYS A 46 -9.66 25.94 -12.47
C LYS A 46 -8.85 25.24 -13.56
N ASN A 47 -9.00 23.92 -13.69
CA ASN A 47 -8.12 23.03 -14.47
C ASN A 47 -6.62 23.31 -14.17
N ASP A 48 -6.31 23.44 -12.88
CA ASP A 48 -4.99 23.76 -12.37
C ASP A 48 -4.09 22.54 -12.44
N SER A 49 -3.07 22.61 -13.31
CA SER A 49 -2.12 21.53 -13.54
C SER A 49 -1.16 21.29 -12.36
N ASP A 50 -1.08 22.21 -11.41
CA ASP A 50 -0.12 22.15 -10.28
C ASP A 50 -0.59 21.22 -9.15
N PHE A 51 -1.87 20.79 -9.15
CA PHE A 51 -2.35 19.84 -8.16
C PHE A 51 -1.60 18.49 -8.26
N SER A 52 -1.31 17.84 -7.13
CA SER A 52 -0.66 16.53 -7.13
C SER A 52 -0.90 15.82 -5.81
N TRP A 53 -1.56 14.65 -5.83
CA TRP A 53 -1.75 13.79 -4.66
C TRP A 53 -0.42 13.39 -4.02
N VAL A 54 0.60 13.14 -4.85
CA VAL A 54 1.97 12.89 -4.37
C VAL A 54 2.45 14.06 -3.52
N GLU A 55 2.35 15.28 -4.02
CA GLU A 55 2.86 16.46 -3.31
C GLU A 55 2.03 16.77 -2.05
N LYS A 56 0.70 16.64 -2.12
CA LYS A 56 -0.18 16.90 -0.98
C LYS A 56 -0.03 15.86 0.13
N LEU A 57 0.29 14.62 -0.21
CA LEU A 57 0.41 13.54 0.76
C LEU A 57 1.83 13.23 1.22
N ASN A 58 2.86 13.65 0.49
CA ASN A 58 4.27 13.40 0.84
C ASN A 58 4.79 14.30 1.97
N GLY A 59 3.96 14.52 3.00
CA GLY A 59 4.23 15.23 4.24
C GLY A 59 5.62 15.85 4.38
N ILE A 60 5.71 17.17 4.23
CA ILE A 60 6.75 17.99 4.88
C ILE A 60 8.19 17.76 4.33
N ASP A 61 8.42 18.05 3.05
CA ASP A 61 9.52 18.92 2.60
C ASP A 61 9.36 19.25 1.11
N LYS A 62 8.93 20.48 0.77
CA LYS A 62 8.81 20.92 -0.64
C LYS A 62 10.15 20.92 -1.39
N LYS A 63 11.27 20.69 -0.68
CA LYS A 63 12.64 20.83 -1.19
C LYS A 63 13.27 19.54 -1.76
N LYS A 64 12.57 18.40 -1.75
CA LYS A 64 13.16 17.11 -2.20
C LYS A 64 12.84 16.67 -3.63
N ASN A 65 12.12 17.45 -4.42
CA ASN A 65 11.71 17.02 -5.77
C ASN A 65 12.77 17.37 -6.82
N VAL A 66 13.71 16.45 -7.09
CA VAL A 66 14.67 16.57 -8.20
C VAL A 66 14.64 15.37 -9.16
N GLU A 67 14.01 14.23 -8.83
CA GLU A 67 14.05 13.05 -9.72
C GLU A 67 12.77 12.73 -10.51
N ASP A 68 11.62 13.36 -10.23
CA ASP A 68 10.37 13.11 -10.99
C ASP A 68 10.27 13.99 -12.25
N LYS A 69 11.22 13.80 -13.17
CA LYS A 69 11.41 14.66 -14.34
C LYS A 69 10.23 14.64 -15.31
N ASP A 70 9.57 13.49 -15.44
CA ASP A 70 8.35 13.33 -16.25
C ASP A 70 7.19 13.00 -15.31
N LYS A 71 6.44 14.01 -14.88
CA LYS A 71 5.31 13.85 -13.95
C LYS A 71 4.20 13.04 -14.62
N ILE A 72 3.97 11.80 -14.21
CA ILE A 72 2.97 10.91 -14.84
C ILE A 72 1.59 11.15 -14.25
N ALA A 73 0.60 11.34 -15.13
CA ALA A 73 -0.75 11.76 -14.73
C ALA A 73 -1.40 10.80 -13.73
N ASN A 74 -1.33 9.47 -13.90
CA ASN A 74 -1.93 8.55 -12.93
C ASN A 74 -1.30 8.64 -11.54
N ILE A 75 0.01 8.87 -11.47
CA ILE A 75 0.74 8.90 -10.21
C ILE A 75 0.36 10.15 -9.41
N HIS A 76 0.25 11.30 -10.09
CA HIS A 76 -0.01 12.59 -9.45
C HIS A 76 -1.48 12.96 -9.36
N TYR A 77 -2.29 12.66 -10.37
CA TYR A 77 -3.72 12.96 -10.38
C TYR A 77 -4.57 11.78 -9.90
N GLY A 78 -4.10 10.54 -9.96
CA GLY A 78 -4.89 9.39 -9.48
C GLY A 78 -5.14 9.45 -7.97
N LEU A 79 -6.39 9.26 -7.54
CA LEU A 79 -6.71 9.18 -6.11
C LEU A 79 -5.94 8.02 -5.47
N PRO A 80 -5.15 8.26 -4.40
CA PRO A 80 -4.37 7.22 -3.78
C PRO A 80 -5.23 6.22 -2.99
N SER A 81 -4.72 5.01 -2.81
CA SER A 81 -5.32 3.94 -2.02
C SER A 81 -4.20 3.30 -1.20
N HIS A 82 -4.31 3.31 0.12
CA HIS A 82 -3.17 2.97 0.98
C HIS A 82 -3.44 1.79 1.92
N VAL A 83 -4.43 1.91 2.81
CA VAL A 83 -4.68 0.89 3.84
C VAL A 83 -6.19 0.68 4.00
N HIS A 84 -6.66 -0.54 3.77
CA HIS A 84 -8.07 -0.92 3.94
C HIS A 84 -8.20 -2.16 4.82
N GLY A 85 -8.87 -2.01 5.96
CA GLY A 85 -9.02 -3.04 6.98
C GLY A 85 -8.53 -2.55 8.34
N ASN A 86 -8.88 -3.25 9.41
CA ASN A 86 -8.43 -2.91 10.76
C ASN A 86 -6.92 -3.19 10.91
N TYR A 87 -6.07 -2.27 10.47
CA TYR A 87 -4.63 -2.43 10.44
C TYR A 87 -3.97 -2.56 11.82
N LYS A 88 -4.70 -2.26 12.90
CA LYS A 88 -4.20 -2.39 14.28
C LYS A 88 -4.37 -3.80 14.83
N ASP A 89 -5.37 -4.54 14.36
CA ASP A 89 -5.76 -5.86 14.88
C ASP A 89 -6.00 -6.94 13.82
N GLY A 90 -5.79 -6.61 12.56
CA GLY A 90 -5.86 -7.55 11.45
C GLY A 90 -4.94 -8.76 11.66
N SER A 91 -5.34 -9.89 11.09
CA SER A 91 -4.60 -11.16 11.15
C SER A 91 -3.84 -11.45 9.87
N ILE A 92 -4.39 -11.06 8.71
CA ILE A 92 -3.77 -11.26 7.40
C ILE A 92 -3.60 -9.91 6.72
N TYR A 93 -2.38 -9.61 6.30
CA TYR A 93 -2.02 -8.38 5.62
C TYR A 93 -1.58 -8.73 4.20
N LEU A 94 -2.37 -8.31 3.21
CA LEU A 94 -2.00 -8.39 1.81
C LEU A 94 -1.20 -7.13 1.46
N CYS A 95 0.13 -7.28 1.37
CA CYS A 95 1.09 -6.22 1.13
C CYS A 95 1.40 -6.13 -0.37
N LEU A 96 0.74 -5.20 -1.05
CA LEU A 96 0.91 -4.92 -2.47
C LEU A 96 1.88 -3.75 -2.69
N PHE A 97 2.36 -3.57 -3.91
CA PHE A 97 3.32 -2.49 -4.19
C PHE A 97 2.61 -1.16 -4.38
N ASN A 98 1.58 -1.13 -5.22
CA ASN A 98 0.77 0.04 -5.49
C ASN A 98 -0.64 -0.39 -5.95
N PRO A 99 -1.65 0.49 -5.85
CA PRO A 99 -2.99 0.20 -6.32
C PRO A 99 -2.96 -0.18 -7.80
N ASN A 100 -3.30 -1.43 -8.08
CA ASN A 100 -3.47 -1.88 -9.45
C ASN A 100 -4.89 -1.55 -9.89
N VAL A 101 -5.03 -0.50 -10.68
CA VAL A 101 -6.32 -0.12 -11.26
C VAL A 101 -6.42 -0.70 -12.65
N ILE A 102 -7.55 -1.33 -12.93
CA ILE A 102 -7.83 -1.84 -14.28
C ILE A 102 -7.98 -0.65 -15.22
N GLY A 103 -7.28 -0.65 -16.35
CA GLY A 103 -7.48 0.34 -17.42
C GLY A 103 -6.62 1.60 -17.35
N ILE A 104 -5.75 1.78 -16.34
CA ILE A 104 -4.81 2.91 -16.32
C ILE A 104 -3.59 2.69 -17.24
N THR A 105 -3.05 3.78 -17.80
CA THR A 105 -1.84 3.78 -18.64
C THR A 105 -0.83 4.84 -18.22
N ASP A 106 0.43 4.48 -18.08
CA ASP A 106 1.49 5.40 -17.60
C ASP A 106 2.09 6.32 -18.70
N ASN A 107 1.42 6.39 -19.85
CA ASN A 107 1.87 7.14 -21.02
C ASN A 107 1.46 8.62 -21.00
N ASN A 108 0.47 8.98 -20.18
CA ASN A 108 0.00 10.35 -20.04
C ASN A 108 0.84 11.08 -19.00
N LEU A 109 1.29 12.29 -19.33
CA LEU A 109 2.13 13.15 -18.50
C LEU A 109 1.41 14.43 -18.13
N ILE A 110 1.69 14.99 -16.95
CA ILE A 110 1.34 16.36 -16.59
C ILE A 110 2.37 17.31 -17.18
N TYR A 111 3.64 16.92 -17.07
CA TYR A 111 4.78 17.67 -17.52
C TYR A 111 5.77 16.71 -18.19
N LYS A 112 6.35 17.16 -19.30
CA LYS A 112 7.39 16.46 -20.04
C LYS A 112 8.67 17.26 -19.92
N SER A 113 9.70 16.68 -19.31
CA SER A 113 11.02 17.32 -19.25
C SER A 113 11.65 17.43 -20.64
N GLU A 114 12.53 18.42 -20.81
CA GLU A 114 13.30 18.60 -22.05
C GLU A 114 14.14 17.35 -22.41
N SER A 115 14.56 16.60 -21.39
CA SER A 115 15.34 15.36 -21.54
C SER A 115 14.48 14.10 -21.76
N SER A 116 13.16 14.24 -21.84
CA SER A 116 12.25 13.08 -21.89
C SER A 116 12.42 12.27 -23.18
N LYS A 117 12.55 10.94 -23.02
CA LYS A 117 12.55 9.99 -24.15
C LYS A 117 11.15 9.52 -24.56
N LYS A 118 10.09 10.03 -23.91
CA LYS A 118 8.70 9.66 -24.18
C LYS A 118 8.12 10.52 -25.30
N GLU A 119 8.58 10.30 -26.54
CA GLU A 119 8.17 11.11 -27.71
C GLU A 119 6.65 11.10 -27.94
N SER A 120 5.99 9.96 -27.78
CA SER A 120 4.54 9.77 -27.99
C SER A 120 3.65 10.08 -26.77
N ALA A 121 4.23 10.54 -25.65
CA ALA A 121 3.45 10.86 -24.46
C ALA A 121 2.56 12.09 -24.69
N LYS A 122 1.30 11.98 -24.24
CA LYS A 122 0.34 13.10 -24.28
C LYS A 122 0.40 13.87 -22.97
N ILE A 123 0.34 15.20 -23.07
CA ILE A 123 0.09 16.05 -21.90
C ILE A 123 -1.39 15.91 -21.54
N CYS A 124 -1.65 15.59 -20.28
CA CYS A 124 -2.96 15.35 -19.70
C CYS A 124 -3.20 16.42 -18.65
N SER A 125 -4.20 17.27 -18.89
CA SER A 125 -4.66 18.22 -17.88
C SER A 125 -5.37 17.49 -16.73
N LEU A 126 -5.57 18.18 -15.61
CA LEU A 126 -6.32 17.63 -14.48
C LEU A 126 -7.78 17.35 -14.90
N GLU A 127 -8.38 18.28 -15.64
CA GLU A 127 -9.72 18.12 -16.20
C GLU A 127 -9.80 16.93 -17.15
N ASP A 128 -8.85 16.76 -18.10
CA ASP A 128 -8.85 15.61 -19.02
C ASP A 128 -8.78 14.28 -18.27
N TYR A 129 -7.98 14.21 -17.20
CA TYR A 129 -7.85 13.02 -16.38
C TYR A 129 -9.17 12.60 -15.72
N TYR A 130 -9.96 13.60 -15.30
CA TYR A 130 -11.20 13.41 -14.55
C TYR A 130 -12.49 13.50 -15.39
N THR A 131 -12.42 13.95 -16.65
CA THR A 131 -13.57 14.02 -17.57
C THR A 131 -13.61 12.87 -18.57
N LYS A 132 -12.46 12.31 -18.91
CA LYS A 132 -12.32 11.08 -19.68
C LYS A 132 -11.80 10.03 -18.72
N PRO A 133 -12.67 9.41 -17.90
CA PRO A 133 -12.18 8.40 -16.99
C PRO A 133 -11.46 7.33 -17.83
N PRO A 134 -10.40 6.68 -17.32
CA PRO A 134 -9.82 5.50 -17.94
C PRO A 134 -10.81 4.32 -17.84
N LEU A 135 -12.04 4.49 -18.33
CA LEU A 135 -13.04 3.45 -18.47
C LEU A 135 -12.82 2.81 -19.83
N LEU A 136 -12.20 1.64 -19.82
CA LEU A 136 -12.56 0.64 -20.82
C LEU A 136 -13.92 0.10 -20.39
N GLU A 137 -14.88 0.09 -21.32
CA GLU A 137 -16.33 -0.08 -21.13
C GLU A 137 -16.77 -1.38 -20.41
N ASP A 138 -15.86 -2.29 -20.07
CA ASP A 138 -16.23 -3.67 -19.70
C ASP A 138 -15.76 -4.15 -18.30
N LYS A 139 -15.07 -3.33 -17.50
CA LYS A 139 -14.63 -3.74 -16.15
C LYS A 139 -14.90 -2.67 -15.09
N LYS A 140 -15.89 -2.94 -14.23
CA LYS A 140 -16.21 -2.12 -13.06
C LYS A 140 -15.38 -2.58 -11.86
N ASP A 141 -14.80 -1.61 -11.14
CA ASP A 141 -14.20 -1.81 -9.81
C ASP A 141 -15.06 -1.01 -8.82
N PRO A 142 -15.58 -1.61 -7.73
CA PRO A 142 -16.45 -0.92 -6.79
C PRO A 142 -15.84 0.35 -6.19
N ILE A 143 -14.52 0.36 -5.98
CA ILE A 143 -13.78 1.49 -5.41
C ILE A 143 -13.76 2.66 -6.40
N ASP A 144 -13.52 2.35 -7.68
CA ASP A 144 -13.50 3.38 -8.72
C ASP A 144 -14.91 3.86 -9.08
N ASP A 145 -15.91 2.98 -9.09
CA ASP A 145 -17.31 3.36 -9.33
C ASP A 145 -17.83 4.34 -8.24
N GLU A 146 -17.55 4.07 -6.97
CA GLU A 146 -17.92 4.99 -5.88
C GLU A 146 -17.19 6.32 -6.01
N PHE A 147 -15.88 6.29 -6.31
CA PHE A 147 -15.08 7.47 -6.54
C PHE A 147 -15.69 8.35 -7.64
N TRP A 148 -15.88 7.80 -8.83
CA TRP A 148 -16.40 8.54 -9.98
C TRP A 148 -17.80 9.09 -9.75
N ARG A 149 -18.67 8.35 -9.05
CA ARG A 149 -20.01 8.83 -8.67
C ARG A 149 -19.93 10.06 -7.78
N ILE A 150 -19.02 10.07 -6.80
CA ILE A 150 -18.85 11.20 -5.88
C ILE A 150 -18.23 12.39 -6.63
N ILE A 151 -17.18 12.15 -7.41
CA ILE A 151 -16.48 13.20 -8.17
C ILE A 151 -17.41 13.82 -9.20
N ASN A 152 -18.14 13.06 -10.02
CA ASN A 152 -18.97 13.63 -11.08
C ASN A 152 -20.13 14.49 -10.55
N SER A 153 -20.53 14.30 -9.29
CA SER A 153 -21.60 15.07 -8.64
C SER A 153 -21.09 16.19 -7.73
N TYR A 154 -19.79 16.46 -7.67
CA TYR A 154 -19.22 17.38 -6.66
C TYR A 154 -19.83 18.77 -6.65
N LYS A 155 -20.14 19.34 -7.82
CA LYS A 155 -20.78 20.67 -7.92
C LYS A 155 -22.16 20.72 -7.27
N GLU A 156 -22.86 19.59 -7.17
CA GLU A 156 -24.20 19.49 -6.59
C GLU A 156 -24.18 19.40 -5.05
N TRP A 157 -23.07 18.94 -4.47
CA TRP A 157 -22.96 18.70 -3.03
C TRP A 157 -21.90 19.53 -2.32
N LYS A 158 -20.94 20.13 -3.01
CA LYS A 158 -19.82 20.85 -2.38
C LYS A 158 -20.26 22.03 -1.52
N ASN A 159 -21.36 22.69 -1.88
CA ASN A 159 -21.91 23.84 -1.15
C ASN A 159 -22.98 23.45 -0.11
N ASP A 160 -23.31 22.15 0.01
CA ASP A 160 -24.21 21.61 1.02
C ASP A 160 -23.35 20.97 2.11
N ASP A 161 -23.20 21.65 3.26
CA ASP A 161 -22.31 21.22 4.35
C ASP A 161 -22.52 19.76 4.77
N LYS A 162 -23.78 19.31 4.81
CA LYS A 162 -24.13 17.95 5.22
C LYS A 162 -23.70 16.94 4.17
N LYS A 163 -24.03 17.18 2.89
CA LYS A 163 -23.64 16.27 1.81
C LYS A 163 -22.13 16.30 1.58
N ARG A 164 -21.50 17.47 1.65
CA ARG A 164 -20.04 17.65 1.59
C ARG A 164 -19.36 16.80 2.64
N LYS A 165 -19.72 16.95 3.92
CA LYS A 165 -19.11 16.16 4.99
C LYS A 165 -19.22 14.65 4.75
N ILE A 166 -20.38 14.17 4.31
CA ILE A 166 -20.59 12.75 3.99
C ILE A 166 -19.72 12.28 2.83
N ASN A 167 -19.65 13.05 1.75
CA ASN A 167 -18.91 12.66 0.55
C ASN A 167 -17.39 12.76 0.74
N ILE A 168 -16.91 13.77 1.47
CA ILE A 168 -15.50 13.87 1.89
C ILE A 168 -15.11 12.65 2.74
N GLU A 169 -15.96 12.22 3.68
CA GLU A 169 -15.67 11.05 4.50
C GLU A 169 -15.62 9.76 3.66
N LYS A 170 -16.50 9.61 2.67
CA LYS A 170 -16.41 8.50 1.72
C LYS A 170 -15.10 8.53 0.93
N LEU A 171 -14.69 9.69 0.41
CA LEU A 171 -13.42 9.83 -0.31
C LEU A 171 -12.20 9.54 0.57
N LYS A 172 -12.22 9.97 1.85
CA LYS A 172 -11.18 9.58 2.83
C LYS A 172 -11.12 8.06 3.00
N ASN A 173 -12.28 7.39 3.09
CA ASN A 173 -12.37 5.93 3.17
C ASN A 173 -11.91 5.18 1.91
N LEU A 174 -11.77 5.86 0.77
CA LEU A 174 -11.12 5.30 -0.41
C LEU A 174 -9.59 5.32 -0.29
N ILE A 175 -9.02 6.28 0.44
CA ILE A 175 -7.56 6.36 0.71
C ILE A 175 -7.16 5.42 1.85
N ILE A 176 -7.86 5.52 2.99
CA ILE A 176 -7.60 4.74 4.20
C ILE A 176 -8.90 4.44 4.93
N SER A 177 -9.14 3.17 5.28
CA SER A 177 -10.36 2.77 6.00
C SER A 177 -10.15 1.56 6.90
N ASN A 178 -10.98 1.43 7.93
CA ASN A 178 -11.04 0.23 8.77
C ASN A 178 -11.78 -0.93 8.09
N GLU A 179 -12.54 -0.66 7.04
CA GLU A 179 -13.20 -1.69 6.24
C GLU A 179 -12.24 -2.23 5.17
N SER A 180 -12.08 -3.55 5.09
CA SER A 180 -11.20 -4.18 4.11
C SER A 180 -11.76 -4.13 2.69
N THR A 181 -10.89 -4.12 1.69
CA THR A 181 -11.31 -4.12 0.28
C THR A 181 -12.16 -5.34 -0.05
N LEU A 182 -11.80 -6.49 0.53
CA LEU A 182 -12.59 -7.70 0.36
C LEU A 182 -14.02 -7.55 0.92
N THR A 183 -14.18 -6.89 2.07
CA THR A 183 -15.51 -6.60 2.63
C THR A 183 -16.33 -5.73 1.66
N LYS A 184 -15.71 -4.71 1.08
CA LYS A 184 -16.34 -3.80 0.11
C LYS A 184 -16.84 -4.57 -1.13
N GLU A 185 -16.03 -5.45 -1.70
CA GLU A 185 -16.41 -6.28 -2.85
C GLU A 185 -17.54 -7.25 -2.52
N LEU A 186 -17.50 -7.91 -1.35
CA LEU A 186 -18.54 -8.84 -0.93
C LEU A 186 -19.90 -8.16 -0.67
N LYS A 187 -19.89 -6.91 -0.20
CA LYS A 187 -21.12 -6.11 -0.05
C LYS A 187 -21.68 -5.65 -1.39
N ASN A 188 -20.84 -5.52 -2.42
CA ASN A 188 -21.20 -4.93 -3.71
C ASN A 188 -20.74 -5.78 -4.91
N PRO A 189 -21.09 -7.09 -5.00
CA PRO A 189 -20.54 -7.98 -6.02
C PRO A 189 -20.89 -7.56 -7.46
N GLY A 190 -22.00 -6.84 -7.66
CA GLY A 190 -22.40 -6.31 -8.96
C GLY A 190 -21.55 -5.14 -9.48
N LEU A 191 -20.65 -4.59 -8.65
CA LEU A 191 -19.73 -3.51 -9.02
C LEU A 191 -18.32 -4.02 -9.34
N GLY A 192 -18.04 -5.32 -9.19
CA GLY A 192 -16.75 -5.94 -9.46
C GLY A 192 -16.16 -6.69 -8.25
N THR A 193 -15.31 -7.67 -8.54
CA THR A 193 -14.77 -8.65 -7.57
C THR A 193 -13.27 -8.87 -7.77
N TYR A 194 -12.51 -7.82 -8.09
CA TYR A 194 -11.10 -7.94 -8.46
C TYR A 194 -10.26 -8.67 -7.40
N TYR A 195 -10.33 -8.25 -6.14
CA TYR A 195 -9.54 -8.86 -5.07
C TYR A 195 -10.00 -10.27 -4.74
N ILE A 196 -11.32 -10.52 -4.77
CA ILE A 196 -11.87 -11.87 -4.68
C ILE A 196 -11.25 -12.74 -5.77
N ASP A 197 -11.40 -12.36 -7.03
CA ASP A 197 -11.02 -13.21 -8.17
C ASP A 197 -9.50 -13.38 -8.33
N ASN A 198 -8.70 -12.41 -7.89
CA ASN A 198 -7.24 -12.44 -8.07
C ASN A 198 -6.48 -12.93 -6.85
N TYR A 199 -7.03 -12.82 -5.64
CA TYR A 199 -6.32 -13.12 -4.39
C TYR A 199 -7.07 -14.08 -3.47
N PHE A 200 -8.40 -13.99 -3.36
CA PHE A 200 -9.15 -14.67 -2.30
C PHE A 200 -10.14 -15.75 -2.75
N ASP A 201 -10.31 -16.00 -4.06
CA ASP A 201 -11.33 -16.89 -4.62
C ASP A 201 -11.30 -18.29 -3.98
N LYS A 202 -10.10 -18.83 -3.75
CA LYS A 202 -9.91 -20.14 -3.11
C LYS A 202 -10.03 -20.15 -1.59
N LEU A 203 -10.08 -18.98 -0.97
CA LEU A 203 -10.24 -18.81 0.48
C LEU A 203 -11.68 -18.47 0.89
N ILE A 204 -12.52 -18.04 -0.07
CA ILE A 204 -13.88 -17.59 0.20
C ILE A 204 -14.85 -18.63 -0.33
N ASP A 205 -15.62 -19.23 0.57
CA ASP A 205 -16.81 -19.97 0.16
C ASP A 205 -17.87 -18.96 -0.32
N LYS A 206 -18.09 -18.90 -1.64
CA LYS A 206 -19.06 -18.00 -2.28
C LYS A 206 -20.52 -18.30 -1.89
N THR A 207 -20.82 -19.37 -1.15
CA THR A 207 -22.19 -19.79 -0.81
C THR A 207 -22.68 -19.42 0.59
N VAL A 208 -21.79 -19.02 1.53
CA VAL A 208 -22.15 -18.82 2.94
C VAL A 208 -22.46 -17.34 3.26
N LYS A 209 -23.49 -17.07 4.08
CA LYS A 209 -23.97 -15.72 4.44
C LYS A 209 -23.16 -15.06 5.58
N SER A 210 -22.40 -15.82 6.37
CA SER A 210 -21.58 -15.36 7.52
C SER A 210 -20.20 -14.78 7.12
N LYS A 211 -20.13 -14.14 5.94
CA LYS A 211 -18.88 -13.80 5.24
C LYS A 211 -18.11 -12.60 5.79
N LEU A 212 -18.77 -11.61 6.41
CA LEU A 212 -18.15 -10.33 6.75
C LEU A 212 -17.23 -10.41 7.98
N GLU A 213 -17.53 -11.27 8.95
CA GLU A 213 -16.74 -11.36 10.20
C GLU A 213 -15.29 -11.81 9.95
N TYR A 214 -15.05 -12.58 8.89
CA TYR A 214 -13.71 -13.02 8.52
C TYR A 214 -12.94 -11.97 7.73
N THR A 215 -13.63 -11.08 7.01
CA THR A 215 -13.00 -10.07 6.18
C THR A 215 -12.52 -8.86 6.97
N ASP A 216 -13.05 -8.64 8.17
CA ASP A 216 -12.54 -7.67 9.15
C ASP A 216 -11.13 -8.02 9.67
N LYS A 217 -10.69 -9.27 9.49
CA LYS A 217 -9.34 -9.73 9.83
C LYS A 217 -8.33 -9.51 8.71
N ILE A 218 -8.78 -9.11 7.52
CA ILE A 218 -7.94 -8.89 6.36
C ILE A 218 -7.63 -7.41 6.22
N VAL A 219 -6.37 -7.10 5.92
CA VAL A 219 -5.90 -5.74 5.71
C VAL A 219 -5.19 -5.71 4.37
N ASN A 220 -5.66 -4.86 3.46
CA ASN A 220 -4.99 -4.54 2.21
C ASN A 220 -4.08 -3.34 2.46
N MET A 221 -2.80 -3.44 2.08
CA MET A 221 -1.85 -2.34 2.23
C MET A 221 -0.99 -2.18 0.98
N GLU A 222 -0.74 -0.93 0.62
CA GLU A 222 0.13 -0.55 -0.50
C GLU A 222 1.42 0.08 0.02
N LEU A 223 2.57 -0.37 -0.48
CA LEU A 223 3.85 0.29 -0.16
C LEU A 223 3.89 1.72 -0.70
N CYS A 224 3.33 1.90 -1.89
CA CYS A 224 3.26 3.14 -2.62
C CYS A 224 1.82 3.36 -3.07
N PRO A 225 1.03 4.17 -2.35
CA PRO A 225 -0.42 4.25 -2.55
C PRO A 225 -0.83 5.02 -3.82
N PHE A 226 0.09 5.37 -4.71
CA PHE A 226 -0.16 6.13 -5.93
C PHE A 226 -0.39 5.20 -7.13
N ARG A 227 -1.30 5.58 -8.02
CA ARG A 227 -1.74 4.73 -9.13
C ARG A 227 -0.67 4.66 -10.22
N SER A 228 -0.29 3.44 -10.58
CA SER A 228 0.65 3.17 -11.68
C SER A 228 0.36 1.79 -12.26
N LYS A 229 0.43 1.65 -13.58
CA LYS A 229 0.32 0.35 -14.24
C LYS A 229 1.57 -0.48 -13.98
N ASN A 230 2.75 0.15 -14.02
CA ASN A 230 4.02 -0.53 -13.84
C ASN A 230 4.75 0.00 -12.60
N ALA A 231 5.21 -0.92 -11.76
CA ALA A 231 5.96 -0.57 -10.54
C ALA A 231 7.24 0.24 -10.84
N SER A 232 7.91 -0.07 -11.95
CA SER A 232 9.13 0.61 -12.41
C SER A 232 8.95 2.08 -12.77
N THR A 233 7.70 2.50 -12.96
CA THR A 233 7.35 3.87 -13.33
C THR A 233 7.37 4.81 -12.13
N ILE A 234 7.25 4.27 -10.92
CA ILE A 234 7.28 5.05 -9.69
C ILE A 234 8.73 5.43 -9.39
N SER A 235 8.99 6.73 -9.27
CA SER A 235 10.33 7.23 -8.96
C SER A 235 10.77 6.82 -7.54
N ASN A 236 12.10 6.76 -7.33
CA ASN A 236 12.66 6.44 -6.02
C ASN A 236 12.23 7.45 -4.94
N ASP A 237 12.02 8.71 -5.30
CA ASP A 237 11.57 9.76 -4.38
C ASP A 237 10.13 9.51 -3.90
N ILE A 238 9.23 9.11 -4.80
CA ILE A 238 7.86 8.74 -4.44
C ILE A 238 7.84 7.51 -3.52
N LEU A 239 8.67 6.51 -3.83
CA LEU A 239 8.84 5.33 -2.95
C LEU A 239 9.40 5.70 -1.58
N LYS A 240 10.09 6.83 -1.49
CA LYS A 240 10.64 7.36 -0.25
C LYS A 240 9.65 8.21 0.56
N SER A 241 8.39 8.33 0.13
CA SER A 241 7.38 9.14 0.81
C SER A 241 7.02 8.72 2.23
N GLU A 242 6.70 9.67 3.10
CA GLU A 242 6.26 9.39 4.48
C GLU A 242 5.06 8.44 4.53
N VAL A 243 4.19 8.54 3.52
CA VAL A 243 3.04 7.65 3.38
C VAL A 243 3.47 6.20 3.24
N GLY A 244 4.46 5.90 2.38
CA GLY A 244 4.98 4.54 2.28
C GLY A 244 5.70 4.04 3.55
N LEU A 245 6.24 4.92 4.41
CA LEU A 245 6.79 4.48 5.71
C LEU A 245 5.71 3.98 6.65
N PHE A 246 4.51 4.58 6.59
CA PHE A 246 3.44 4.23 7.49
C PHE A 246 2.99 2.77 7.32
N ALA A 247 2.93 2.26 6.09
CA ALA A 247 2.68 0.84 5.84
C ALA A 247 3.71 -0.08 6.53
N CYS A 248 4.99 0.29 6.52
CA CYS A 248 6.03 -0.46 7.24
C CYS A 248 5.87 -0.34 8.76
N TYR A 249 5.51 0.84 9.28
CA TYR A 249 5.26 1.01 10.71
C TYR A 249 4.09 0.17 11.21
N ILE A 250 3.05 -0.03 10.40
CA ILE A 250 1.95 -0.97 10.71
C ILE A 250 2.51 -2.39 10.91
N ILE A 251 3.37 -2.86 10.01
CA ILE A 251 4.00 -4.18 10.11
C ILE A 251 4.79 -4.31 11.42
N TRP A 252 5.62 -3.31 11.74
CA TRP A 252 6.42 -3.30 12.98
C TRP A 252 5.58 -3.27 14.24
N TYR A 253 4.54 -2.43 14.27
CA TYR A 253 3.59 -2.39 15.37
C TYR A 253 2.95 -3.76 15.60
N ARG A 254 2.47 -4.42 14.54
CA ARG A 254 1.79 -5.71 14.63
C ARG A 254 2.71 -6.83 15.10
N ILE A 255 3.95 -6.87 14.60
CA ILE A 255 4.96 -7.82 15.07
C ILE A 255 5.29 -7.57 16.55
N GLY A 256 5.54 -6.31 16.92
CA GLY A 256 5.83 -5.91 18.30
C GLY A 256 4.69 -6.26 19.27
N LYS A 257 3.45 -5.97 18.88
CA LYS A 257 2.24 -6.29 19.64
C LYS A 257 2.12 -7.80 19.89
N TYR A 258 2.36 -8.63 18.88
CA TYR A 258 2.38 -10.09 19.03
C TYR A 258 3.52 -10.58 19.93
N LYS A 259 4.74 -10.04 19.75
CA LYS A 259 5.90 -10.42 20.58
C LYS A 259 5.69 -10.06 22.05
N ASN A 260 5.01 -8.94 22.34
CA ASN A 260 4.69 -8.52 23.71
C ASN A 260 3.55 -9.34 24.34
N ASN A 261 2.60 -9.85 23.54
CA ASN A 261 1.53 -10.72 24.00
C ASN A 261 1.28 -11.87 23.01
N LYS A 262 1.93 -13.01 23.26
CA LYS A 262 1.80 -14.21 22.41
C LYS A 262 0.40 -14.82 22.38
N ASN A 263 -0.50 -14.42 23.28
CA ASN A 263 -1.91 -14.83 23.23
C ASN A 263 -2.73 -14.03 22.20
N SER A 264 -2.17 -12.96 21.63
CA SER A 264 -2.79 -12.24 20.52
C SER A 264 -2.62 -13.01 19.19
N ASN A 265 -3.51 -12.75 18.24
CA ASN A 265 -3.43 -13.38 16.91
C ASN A 265 -2.10 -13.02 16.23
N LYS A 266 -1.31 -14.04 15.89
CA LYS A 266 -0.06 -13.89 15.14
C LYS A 266 -0.36 -13.26 13.77
N PRO A 267 0.23 -12.10 13.44
CA PRO A 267 0.01 -11.48 12.15
C PRO A 267 0.74 -12.25 11.05
N ILE A 268 0.09 -12.35 9.88
CA ILE A 268 0.66 -12.92 8.66
C ILE A 268 0.74 -11.81 7.62
N PHE A 269 1.92 -11.63 7.03
CA PHE A 269 2.12 -10.65 5.95
C PHE A 269 2.43 -11.37 4.64
N ILE A 270 1.64 -11.08 3.60
CA ILE A 270 1.74 -11.71 2.29
C ILE A 270 2.18 -10.64 1.29
N PHE A 271 3.39 -10.77 0.77
CA PHE A 271 3.99 -9.76 -0.09
C PHE A 271 3.86 -10.08 -1.58
N ARG A 272 3.51 -9.06 -2.36
CA ARG A 272 3.79 -8.96 -3.78
C ARG A 272 4.95 -7.97 -3.96
N SER A 273 5.97 -8.35 -4.74
CA SER A 273 7.17 -7.53 -4.96
C SER A 273 7.97 -7.24 -3.67
N TYR A 274 8.30 -8.30 -2.92
CA TYR A 274 8.93 -8.20 -1.60
C TYR A 274 10.25 -7.39 -1.58
N SER A 275 11.04 -7.39 -2.65
CA SER A 275 12.33 -6.66 -2.68
C SER A 275 12.19 -5.15 -2.42
N ASN A 276 11.11 -4.52 -2.87
CA ASN A 276 10.85 -3.11 -2.59
C ASN A 276 10.39 -2.91 -1.14
N TRP A 277 9.58 -3.83 -0.63
CA TRP A 277 9.16 -3.84 0.78
C TRP A 277 10.34 -4.02 1.72
N GLU A 278 11.26 -4.94 1.42
CA GLU A 278 12.43 -5.23 2.25
C GLU A 278 13.29 -4.00 2.50
N LYS A 279 13.67 -3.29 1.42
CA LYS A 279 14.42 -2.04 1.51
C LYS A 279 13.72 -1.02 2.40
N ARG A 280 12.39 -0.92 2.27
CA ARG A 280 11.59 0.02 3.06
C ARG A 280 11.45 -0.39 4.52
N LEU A 281 11.28 -1.67 4.77
CA LEU A 281 11.22 -2.27 6.11
C LEU A 281 12.53 -2.00 6.85
N ILE A 282 13.68 -2.29 6.23
CA ILE A 282 15.01 -2.00 6.79
C ILE A 282 15.12 -0.51 7.15
N TYR A 283 14.81 0.37 6.20
CA TYR A 283 14.91 1.82 6.40
C TYR A 283 13.95 2.34 7.50
N SER A 284 12.72 1.84 7.53
CA SER A 284 11.74 2.26 8.55
C SER A 284 12.16 1.83 9.96
N LEU A 285 12.76 0.65 10.11
CA LEU A 285 13.28 0.18 11.40
C LEU A 285 14.54 0.95 11.81
N TYR A 286 15.38 1.33 10.85
CA TYR A 286 16.51 2.25 11.05
C TYR A 286 16.04 3.60 11.63
N GLU A 287 14.99 4.19 11.04
CA GLU A 287 14.38 5.42 11.56
C GLU A 287 13.72 5.22 12.94
N LEU A 288 13.02 4.10 13.17
CA LEU A 288 12.44 3.78 14.49
C LEU A 288 13.49 3.71 15.60
N ASN A 289 14.70 3.24 15.27
CA ASN A 289 15.83 3.14 16.18
C ASN A 289 16.66 4.44 16.27
N ASN A 290 16.12 5.57 15.80
CA ASN A 290 16.80 6.85 15.76
C ASN A 290 18.18 6.77 15.09
N LYS A 291 18.31 5.93 14.06
CA LYS A 291 19.54 5.77 13.27
C LYS A 291 20.75 5.23 14.02
N LYS A 292 20.54 4.66 15.21
CA LYS A 292 21.60 4.14 16.09
C LYS A 292 22.08 2.74 15.73
N ILE A 293 21.26 1.98 15.01
CA ILE A 293 21.56 0.64 14.51
C ILE A 293 21.80 0.76 13.01
N THR A 294 22.77 0.03 12.46
CA THR A 294 23.07 0.09 11.02
C THR A 294 22.01 -0.64 10.19
N GLN A 295 21.86 -0.27 8.91
CA GLN A 295 20.90 -0.94 8.03
C GLN A 295 21.33 -2.37 7.71
N GLU A 296 22.64 -2.63 7.71
CA GLU A 296 23.24 -3.95 7.53
C GLU A 296 22.81 -4.90 8.66
N ALA A 297 22.96 -4.48 9.93
CA ALA A 297 22.54 -5.28 11.08
C ALA A 297 21.01 -5.51 11.10
N ILE A 298 20.24 -4.51 10.67
CA ILE A 298 18.79 -4.69 10.49
C ILE A 298 18.50 -5.70 9.36
N GLY A 299 19.27 -5.67 8.27
CA GLY A 299 19.16 -6.62 7.17
C GLY A 299 19.39 -8.07 7.62
N GLU A 300 20.32 -8.31 8.52
CA GLU A 300 20.51 -9.64 9.14
C GLU A 300 19.29 -10.05 9.98
N TYR A 301 18.79 -9.13 10.83
CA TYR A 301 17.57 -9.34 11.61
C TYR A 301 16.33 -9.62 10.75
N MET A 302 16.25 -9.03 9.54
CA MET A 302 15.15 -9.28 8.61
C MET A 302 15.01 -10.77 8.25
N THR A 303 16.07 -11.56 8.26
CA THR A 303 15.97 -13.01 8.01
C THR A 303 15.11 -13.69 9.07
N THR A 304 15.28 -13.35 10.34
CA THR A 304 14.44 -13.86 11.44
C THR A 304 12.98 -13.45 11.26
N ILE A 305 12.73 -12.17 10.96
CA ILE A 305 11.39 -11.64 10.75
C ILE A 305 10.69 -12.31 9.57
N ARG A 306 11.39 -12.44 8.42
CA ARG A 306 10.86 -13.07 7.21
C ARG A 306 10.39 -14.50 7.49
N ASN A 307 11.23 -15.30 8.12
CA ASN A 307 10.95 -16.70 8.39
C ASN A 307 9.79 -16.88 9.37
N GLU A 308 9.63 -15.96 10.31
CA GLU A 308 8.60 -16.05 11.34
C GLU A 308 7.23 -15.55 10.86
N PHE A 309 7.16 -14.46 10.10
CA PHE A 309 5.90 -13.72 9.85
C PHE A 309 5.51 -13.62 8.37
N PHE A 310 6.42 -13.81 7.42
CA PHE A 310 6.22 -13.40 6.04
C PHE A 310 5.99 -14.57 5.08
N TYR A 311 5.15 -14.30 4.09
CA TYR A 311 4.94 -15.11 2.91
C TYR A 311 5.04 -14.22 1.66
N HIS A 312 5.29 -14.83 0.51
CA HIS A 312 5.30 -14.10 -0.76
C HIS A 312 4.74 -14.94 -1.91
N PHE A 313 4.36 -14.25 -2.97
CA PHE A 313 4.06 -14.86 -4.26
C PHE A 313 5.36 -15.03 -5.06
N PRO A 314 5.79 -16.26 -5.40
CA PRO A 314 6.99 -16.48 -6.24
C PRO A 314 6.70 -16.25 -7.73
N ASN A 315 5.43 -16.30 -8.13
CA ASN A 315 4.99 -16.26 -9.53
C ASN A 315 4.10 -15.04 -9.77
N GLN A 316 3.78 -14.78 -11.04
CA GLN A 316 2.90 -13.67 -11.44
C GLN A 316 1.46 -13.78 -10.89
N SER A 317 0.99 -14.99 -10.57
CA SER A 317 -0.34 -15.20 -10.00
C SER A 317 -0.38 -14.79 -8.52
N GLY A 318 -1.23 -13.81 -8.19
CA GLY A 318 -1.48 -13.33 -6.83
C GLY A 318 -2.49 -14.17 -6.02
N MET A 319 -2.99 -15.29 -6.55
CA MET A 319 -4.02 -16.08 -5.89
C MET A 319 -3.48 -16.73 -4.63
N ILE A 320 -4.05 -16.44 -3.46
CA ILE A 320 -3.66 -17.08 -2.20
C ILE A 320 -4.14 -18.53 -2.23
N SER A 321 -3.17 -19.44 -2.32
CA SER A 321 -3.41 -20.88 -2.32
C SER A 321 -2.12 -21.63 -1.97
N SER A 322 -2.26 -22.89 -1.57
CA SER A 322 -1.12 -23.76 -1.25
C SER A 322 -0.09 -23.89 -2.38
N LYS A 323 -0.48 -23.67 -3.63
CA LYS A 323 0.41 -23.75 -4.81
C LYS A 323 1.16 -22.46 -5.10
N ASN A 324 0.59 -21.31 -4.69
CA ASN A 324 1.05 -19.98 -5.10
C ASN A 324 1.64 -19.16 -3.94
N LEU A 325 1.47 -19.59 -2.70
CA LEU A 325 2.04 -18.92 -1.54
C LEU A 325 3.25 -19.69 -1.04
N ARG A 326 4.39 -19.01 -0.88
CA ARG A 326 5.62 -19.60 -0.33
C ARG A 326 6.06 -18.87 0.93
N LYS A 327 6.64 -19.62 1.86
CA LYS A 327 7.43 -19.07 2.96
C LYS A 327 8.83 -18.73 2.45
N PHE A 328 9.45 -17.76 3.11
CA PHE A 328 10.90 -17.61 3.02
C PHE A 328 11.59 -18.79 3.70
N VAL A 329 12.69 -19.25 3.12
CA VAL A 329 13.52 -20.36 3.59
C VAL A 329 14.84 -19.76 4.09
N SER A 330 15.35 -20.23 5.23
CA SER A 330 16.66 -19.75 5.74
C SER A 330 17.81 -20.25 4.85
N GLU A 331 18.95 -19.57 4.88
CA GLU A 331 20.16 -20.04 4.19
C GLU A 331 20.60 -21.42 4.70
N GLU A 332 20.54 -21.65 6.01
CA GLU A 332 20.83 -22.95 6.63
C GLU A 332 19.90 -24.06 6.12
N GLU A 333 18.60 -23.79 6.00
CA GLU A 333 17.62 -24.76 5.49
C GLU A 333 17.87 -25.03 4.00
N PHE A 334 18.22 -24.00 3.23
CA PHE A 334 18.58 -24.15 1.82
C PHE A 334 19.87 -24.95 1.64
N ASP A 335 20.91 -24.68 2.42
CA ASP A 335 22.17 -25.42 2.39
C ASP A 335 21.95 -26.88 2.79
N HIS A 336 21.13 -27.14 3.81
CA HIS A 336 20.75 -28.50 4.19
C HIS A 336 20.03 -29.23 3.04
N ILE A 337 19.10 -28.56 2.35
CA ILE A 337 18.44 -29.11 1.15
C ILE A 337 19.47 -29.41 0.06
N ARG A 338 20.38 -28.48 -0.21
CA ARG A 338 21.43 -28.62 -1.24
C ARG A 338 22.39 -29.77 -0.94
N GLU A 339 22.80 -29.94 0.31
CA GLU A 339 23.64 -31.04 0.75
C GLU A 339 22.93 -32.39 0.59
N ASN A 340 21.65 -32.46 0.92
CA ASN A 340 20.85 -33.68 0.76
C ASN A 340 20.67 -34.06 -0.72
N ILE A 341 20.52 -33.09 -1.64
CA ILE A 341 20.52 -33.35 -3.09
C ILE A 341 21.85 -33.96 -3.54
N LYS A 342 22.99 -33.36 -3.15
CA LYS A 342 24.32 -33.89 -3.48
C LYS A 342 24.57 -35.31 -2.93
N LYS A 343 23.99 -35.64 -1.77
CA LYS A 343 24.07 -37.01 -1.20
C LYS A 343 23.22 -38.01 -1.98
N SER A 344 22.14 -37.56 -2.63
CA SER A 344 21.27 -38.42 -3.43
C SER A 344 21.81 -38.73 -4.83
N GLU A 345 22.67 -37.86 -5.39
CA GLU A 345 23.33 -38.06 -6.69
C GLU A 345 24.56 -38.98 -6.62
N ASN A 346 25.08 -39.24 -5.42
CA ASN A 346 26.25 -40.11 -5.19
C ASN A 346 25.84 -41.54 -4.72
N LYS A 347 24.58 -41.92 -4.94
CA LYS A 347 24.06 -43.29 -4.80
C LYS A 347 23.59 -43.75 -6.16
#